data_AF-A0AAW6BM11-F1
#
_entry.id   AF-A0AAW6BM11-F1
#
_cell.length_a   1.000
_cell.length_b   1.000
_cell.length_c   1.000
_cell.angle_alpha   90.00
_cell.angle_beta   90.00
_cell.angle_gamma   90.00
#
_symmetry.space_group_name_H-M   'P 1'
#
loop_
_entity.id
_entity.type
_entity.pdbx_description
1 polymer ?
#
loop_
_entity_poly.entity_id
_entity_poly.type
_entity_poly.pdbx_seq_one_letter_code
_entity_poly.pdbx_strand_id
1 'polypeptide(L)'
;MSIKELINSLGKTADLLIEKQLIPTGKFEYLFEGGDEFLCMPEDGLTLVFEDKSRLLISVGITLITSGPRMKIYRGEMPPPFLSLNRCP
;
A
#
# COMPACT_ATOMS: atom_id res chain seq x y z
N MET A 1 5.65 10.80 0.19
CA MET A 1 4.89 9.97 -0.76
C MET A 1 3.42 10.37 -0.66
N SER A 2 2.74 10.67 -1.77
CA SER A 2 1.31 10.99 -1.72
C SER A 2 0.46 9.74 -1.89
N ILE A 3 -0.47 9.48 -0.97
CA ILE A 3 -1.40 8.35 -1.09
C ILE A 3 -2.27 8.45 -2.35
N LYS A 4 -2.56 9.67 -2.83
CA LYS A 4 -3.28 9.87 -4.10
C LYS A 4 -2.49 9.31 -5.27
N GLU A 5 -1.16 9.48 -5.29
CA GLU A 5 -0.32 8.95 -6.35
C GLU A 5 -0.30 7.42 -6.33
N LEU A 6 -0.27 6.81 -5.14
CA LEU A 6 -0.38 5.35 -4.98
C LEU A 6 -1.74 4.83 -5.46
N ILE A 7 -2.84 5.46 -5.05
CA ILE A 7 -4.20 5.07 -5.49
C ILE A 7 -4.32 5.21 -7.02
N ASN A 8 -3.82 6.30 -7.59
CA ASN A 8 -3.80 6.52 -9.04
C ASN A 8 -2.88 5.55 -9.80
N SER A 9 -2.06 4.80 -9.09
CA SER A 9 -1.16 3.78 -9.65
C SER A 9 -1.79 2.39 -9.69
N LEU A 10 -3.05 2.23 -9.26
CA LEU A 10 -3.80 0.99 -9.46
C LEU A 10 -3.77 0.58 -10.95
N GLY A 11 -3.53 -0.70 -11.22
CA GLY A 11 -3.34 -1.23 -12.57
C GLY A 11 -2.01 -0.86 -13.23
N LYS A 12 -1.03 -0.35 -12.47
CA LYS A 12 0.36 -0.19 -12.93
C LYS A 12 1.27 -1.26 -12.32
N THR A 13 2.37 -1.56 -12.99
CA THR A 13 3.30 -2.62 -12.57
C THR A 13 4.19 -2.17 -11.42
N ALA A 14 4.57 -3.10 -10.53
CA ALA A 14 5.51 -2.84 -9.44
C ALA A 14 6.82 -2.16 -9.92
N ASP A 15 7.34 -2.57 -11.08
CA ASP A 15 8.56 -2.01 -11.64
C ASP A 15 8.41 -0.54 -12.04
N LEU A 16 7.26 -0.14 -12.60
CA LEU A 16 6.98 1.26 -12.92
C LEU A 16 6.89 2.12 -11.65
N LEU A 17 6.34 1.56 -10.57
CA LEU A 17 6.25 2.26 -9.28
C LEU A 17 7.64 2.45 -8.66
N ILE A 18 8.53 1.45 -8.79
CA ILE A 18 9.92 1.55 -8.35
C ILE A 18 10.68 2.59 -9.18
N GLU A 19 10.54 2.56 -10.51
CA GLU A 19 11.17 3.51 -11.43
C GLU A 19 10.77 4.95 -11.10
N LYS A 20 9.49 5.17 -10.81
CA LYS A 20 8.95 6.47 -10.38
C LYS A 20 9.26 6.82 -8.92
N GLN A 21 10.00 5.98 -8.21
CA GLN A 21 10.35 6.15 -6.79
C GLN A 21 9.11 6.28 -5.88
N LEU A 22 7.98 5.71 -6.29
CA LEU A 22 6.76 5.67 -5.50
C LEU A 22 6.82 4.58 -4.43
N ILE A 23 7.59 3.50 -4.64
CA ILE A 23 7.80 2.45 -3.63
C ILE A 23 9.28 2.04 -3.60
N PRO A 24 9.81 1.60 -2.44
CA PRO A 24 11.19 1.17 -2.34
C PRO A 24 11.41 -0.18 -3.03
N THR A 25 12.60 -0.38 -3.60
CA THR A 25 13.05 -1.68 -4.10
C THR A 25 13.23 -2.66 -2.93
N GLY A 26 12.85 -3.93 -3.13
CA GLY A 26 13.21 -5.02 -2.21
C GLY A 26 12.32 -5.19 -0.98
N LYS A 27 11.17 -4.52 -0.90
CA LYS A 27 10.15 -4.74 0.15
C LYS A 27 8.98 -5.57 -0.35
N PHE A 28 9.24 -6.73 -0.95
CA PHE A 28 8.17 -7.63 -1.39
C PHE A 28 8.14 -8.89 -0.54
N GLU A 29 6.96 -9.25 -0.06
CA GLU A 29 6.72 -10.46 0.71
C GLU A 29 5.59 -11.27 0.06
N TYR A 30 5.75 -12.59 0.04
CA TYR A 30 4.69 -13.51 -0.36
C TYR A 30 4.00 -14.00 0.91
N LEU A 31 2.67 -13.86 0.96
CA LEU A 31 1.91 -14.34 2.12
C LEU A 31 1.90 -15.86 2.23
N PHE A 32 1.92 -16.56 1.08
CA PHE A 32 1.90 -18.01 0.99
C PHE A 32 2.78 -18.47 -0.17
N GLU A 33 3.42 -19.61 -0.01
CA GLU A 33 4.20 -20.25 -1.08
C GLU A 33 3.24 -20.70 -2.20
N GLY A 34 3.52 -20.28 -3.43
CA GLY A 34 2.64 -20.53 -4.59
C GLY A 34 1.38 -19.66 -4.65
N GLY A 35 1.29 -18.60 -3.85
CA GLY A 35 0.23 -17.60 -3.97
C GLY A 35 0.35 -16.78 -5.26
N ASP A 36 -0.79 -16.41 -5.85
CA ASP A 36 -0.85 -15.55 -7.04
C ASP A 36 -0.70 -14.05 -6.69
N GLU A 37 -0.34 -13.72 -5.45
CA GLU A 37 -0.22 -12.35 -4.94
C GLU A 37 1.02 -12.17 -4.07
N PHE A 38 1.63 -10.99 -4.18
CA PHE A 38 2.69 -10.54 -3.29
C PHE A 38 2.40 -9.13 -2.80
N LEU A 39 2.92 -8.79 -1.63
CA LEU A 39 2.66 -7.51 -0.98
C LEU A 39 3.91 -6.66 -0.78
N CYS A 40 3.71 -5.36 -0.71
CA CYS A 40 4.71 -4.37 -0.35
C CYS A 40 4.17 -3.46 0.74
N MET A 41 4.97 -3.28 1.80
CA MET A 41 4.68 -2.32 2.88
C MET A 41 5.69 -1.16 2.78
N PRO A 42 5.42 -0.15 1.91
CA PRO A 42 6.38 0.93 1.67
C PRO A 42 6.60 1.77 2.93
N GLU A 43 5.54 2.00 3.71
CA GLU A 43 5.53 2.74 4.97
C GLU A 43 4.50 2.18 5.96
N ASP A 44 4.58 2.64 7.20
CA ASP A 44 3.73 2.20 8.29
C ASP A 44 2.24 2.44 7.99
N GLY A 45 1.44 1.38 8.07
CA GLY A 45 0.00 1.42 7.83
C GLY A 45 -0.43 1.41 6.37
N LEU A 46 0.51 1.29 5.42
CA LEU A 46 0.21 1.00 4.02
C LEU A 46 0.54 -0.44 3.64
N THR A 47 -0.35 -1.04 2.86
CA THR A 47 -0.13 -2.34 2.24
C THR A 47 -0.53 -2.27 0.78
N LEU A 48 0.41 -2.55 -0.11
CA LEU A 48 0.17 -2.65 -1.55
C LEU A 48 0.14 -4.13 -1.91
N VAL A 49 -0.87 -4.57 -2.64
CA VAL A 49 -0.97 -5.96 -3.11
C VAL A 49 -0.88 -5.97 -4.62
N PHE A 50 -0.02 -6.82 -5.13
CA PHE A 50 0.24 -7.01 -6.54
C PHE A 50 -0.12 -8.43 -6.95
N GLU A 51 -0.70 -8.58 -8.13
CA GLU A 51 -0.87 -9.89 -8.77
C GLU A 51 0.50 -10.37 -9.28
N ASP A 52 0.83 -11.64 -9.07
CA ASP A 52 2.20 -12.16 -9.24
C ASP A 52 2.65 -12.21 -10.71
N LYS A 53 1.77 -12.64 -11.63
CA LYS A 53 2.11 -12.92 -13.03
C LYS A 53 2.36 -11.66 -13.86
N SER A 54 1.48 -10.67 -13.70
CA SER A 54 1.48 -9.38 -14.38
C SER A 54 2.17 -8.29 -13.56
N ARG A 55 2.41 -8.54 -12.27
CA ARG A 55 2.98 -7.59 -11.31
C ARG A 55 2.16 -6.31 -11.17
N LEU A 56 0.87 -6.34 -11.52
CA LEU A 56 -0.01 -5.18 -11.44
C LEU A 56 -0.44 -4.91 -10.01
N LEU A 57 -0.44 -3.64 -9.61
CA LEU A 57 -1.02 -3.20 -8.34
C LEU A 57 -2.54 -3.36 -8.41
N ILE A 58 -3.07 -4.31 -7.64
CA ILE A 58 -4.51 -4.63 -7.61
C ILE A 58 -5.21 -4.09 -6.36
N SER A 59 -4.47 -3.81 -5.29
CA SER A 59 -5.04 -3.28 -4.04
C SER A 59 -4.12 -2.33 -3.30
N VAL A 60 -4.71 -1.31 -2.69
CA VAL A 60 -4.07 -0.36 -1.76
C VAL A 60 -4.84 -0.41 -0.43
N GLY A 61 -4.23 -1.03 0.57
CA GLY A 61 -4.70 -1.07 1.96
C GLY A 61 -4.15 0.09 2.77
N ILE A 62 -5.03 0.75 3.55
CA ILE A 62 -4.70 1.85 4.44
C ILE A 62 -5.26 1.54 5.83
N THR A 63 -4.38 1.47 6.84
CA THR A 63 -4.78 1.22 8.22
C THR A 63 -5.06 2.55 8.93
N LEU A 64 -6.33 2.83 9.22
CA LEU A 64 -6.74 4.08 9.88
C LEU A 64 -6.77 3.98 11.41
N ILE A 65 -7.06 2.79 11.94
CA ILE A 65 -7.06 2.49 13.38
C ILE A 65 -6.38 1.13 13.59
N THR A 66 -5.69 0.95 14.72
CA THR A 66 -5.12 -0.36 15.08
C THR A 66 -6.16 -1.23 15.76
N SER A 67 -6.32 -2.47 15.32
CA SER A 67 -7.07 -3.51 16.05
C SER A 67 -6.17 -4.56 16.71
N GLY A 68 -4.84 -4.47 16.55
CA GLY A 68 -3.89 -5.40 17.15
C GLY A 68 -2.46 -4.88 17.23
N PRO A 69 -1.60 -5.51 18.04
CA PRO A 69 -0.28 -4.97 18.43
C PRO A 69 0.74 -4.91 17.29
N ARG A 70 0.51 -5.63 16.18
CA ARG A 70 1.40 -5.64 15.00
C ARG A 70 0.95 -4.70 13.88
N MET A 71 -0.25 -4.14 13.98
CA MET A 71 -0.76 -3.19 13.00
C MET A 71 -0.19 -1.81 13.28
N LYS A 72 0.25 -1.13 12.23
CA LYS A 72 0.71 0.25 12.32
C LYS A 72 -0.31 1.17 11.65
N ILE A 73 -0.54 2.34 12.24
CA ILE A 73 -1.49 3.32 11.71
C ILE A 73 -0.82 4.14 10.62
N TYR A 74 -1.53 4.36 9.51
CA TYR A 74 -1.14 5.30 8.49
C TYR A 74 -1.19 6.74 9.04
N ARG A 75 -0.07 7.47 8.98
CA ARG A 75 0.05 8.83 9.52
C ARG A 75 0.14 9.92 8.44
N GLY A 76 0.08 9.55 7.17
CA GLY A 76 0.15 10.51 6.08
C GLY A 76 -1.18 11.24 5.83
N GLU A 77 -1.17 12.15 4.87
CA GLU A 77 -2.36 12.90 4.47
C GLU A 77 -3.36 12.00 3.73
N MET A 78 -4.62 12.01 4.16
CA MET A 78 -5.69 11.26 3.49
C MET A 78 -6.36 12.12 2.40
N PRO A 79 -6.74 11.54 1.25
CA PRO A 79 -7.50 12.27 0.26
C PRO A 79 -8.95 12.43 0.71
N PRO A 80 -9.69 13.44 0.22
CA PRO A 80 -11.14 13.46 0.33
C PRO A 80 -11.75 12.13 -0.19
N PRO A 81 -12.80 11.60 0.46
CA PRO A 81 -13.55 12.15 1.58
C PRO A 81 -12.98 11.81 2.98
N PHE A 82 -11.83 11.14 3.06
CA PHE A 82 -11.28 10.57 4.30
C PHE A 82 -10.52 11.56 5.20
N LEU A 83 -10.46 12.84 4.82
CA LEU A 83 -9.80 13.92 5.58
C LEU A 83 -10.35 14.09 7.01
N SER A 84 -11.61 13.73 7.25
CA SER A 84 -12.29 13.89 8.54
C SER A 84 -11.98 12.77 9.55
N LEU A 85 -11.36 11.66 9.13
CA LEU A 85 -11.10 10.51 10.00
C LEU A 85 -9.93 10.72 10.98
N ASN A 86 -9.12 11.77 10.77
CA ASN A 86 -8.05 12.20 11.67
C ASN A 86 -8.56 12.93 12.93
N ARG A 87 -9.88 12.93 13.20
CA ARG A 87 -10.51 13.63 14.33
C ARG A 87 -11.43 12.76 15.20
N CYS A 88 -11.07 11.51 15.46
CA CYS A 88 -11.62 10.83 16.63
C CYS A 88 -10.64 11.01 17.81
N PRO A 89 -11.04 11.73 18.88
CA PRO A 89 -10.23 11.89 20.10
C PRO A 89 -10.06 10.58 20.87
#